data_AF-A0AAE6Q8Y2-F1
#
_entry.id   AF-A0AAE6Q8Y2-F1
#
_cell.length_a   1.000
_cell.length_b   1.000
_cell.length_c   1.000
_cell.angle_alpha   90.00
_cell.angle_beta   90.00
_cell.angle_gamma   90.00
#
_symmetry.space_group_name_H-M   'P 1'
#
loop_
_entity.id
_entity.type
_entity.pdbx_description
1 polymer ?
#
loop_
_entity_poly.entity_id
_entity_poly.type
_entity_poly.pdbx_seq_one_letter_code
_entity_poly.pdbx_strand_id
1 'polypeptide(L)'
;MNAQDVVQCVISDDSGVGILICGTGIGMSIVANRYKKIRAALCYSTEIAKFAREHNNANILCFGARYITYEEAKLIVHEFLNTKFSDYE
;
A
#
# COMPACT_ATOMS: atom_id res chain seq x y z
N MET A 1 13.43 -6.49 -4.42
CA MET A 1 12.39 -7.45 -3.98
C MET A 1 11.21 -7.31 -4.91
N ASN A 2 10.64 -8.40 -5.41
CA ASN A 2 9.50 -8.35 -6.32
C ASN A 2 8.17 -8.30 -5.51
N ALA A 3 7.04 -8.13 -6.18
CA ALA A 3 5.73 -8.09 -5.50
C ALA A 3 5.41 -9.39 -4.74
N GLN A 4 5.84 -10.55 -5.24
CA GLN A 4 5.52 -11.85 -4.62
C GLN A 4 6.20 -11.99 -3.26
N ASP A 5 7.48 -11.62 -3.17
CA ASP A 5 8.25 -11.69 -1.93
C ASP A 5 7.59 -10.86 -0.80
N VAL A 6 7.22 -9.61 -1.11
CA VAL A 6 6.55 -8.72 -0.14
C VAL A 6 5.20 -9.27 0.27
N VAL A 7 4.43 -9.81 -0.68
CA VAL A 7 3.15 -10.46 -0.40
C VAL A 7 3.31 -11.64 0.54
N GLN A 8 4.33 -12.49 0.34
CA GLN A 8 4.57 -13.62 1.23
C GLN A 8 4.90 -13.17 2.65
N CYS A 9 5.72 -12.12 2.81
CA CYS A 9 5.99 -11.54 4.12
C CYS A 9 4.72 -11.04 4.81
N VAL A 10 3.87 -10.28 4.10
CA VAL A 10 2.61 -9.76 4.65
C VAL A 10 1.61 -10.88 4.96
N ILE A 11 1.59 -11.97 4.20
CA ILE A 11 0.74 -13.14 4.49
C ILE A 11 1.25 -13.91 5.72
N SER A 12 2.57 -13.94 5.94
CA SER A 12 3.19 -14.66 7.05
C SER A 12 3.09 -13.94 8.40
N ASP A 13 2.80 -12.64 8.38
CA ASP A 13 2.63 -11.80 9.57
C ASP A 13 1.37 -10.96 9.41
N ASP A 14 0.29 -11.34 10.10
CA ASP A 14 -1.01 -10.66 10.04
C ASP A 14 -0.95 -9.19 10.54
N SER A 15 0.13 -8.80 11.25
CA SER A 15 0.38 -7.41 11.65
C SER A 15 1.27 -6.64 10.66
N GLY A 16 1.84 -7.35 9.69
CA GLY A 16 2.77 -6.83 8.70
C GLY A 16 2.10 -5.94 7.66
N VAL A 17 2.85 -4.94 7.20
CA VAL A 17 2.47 -4.06 6.09
C VAL A 17 3.55 -4.06 5.03
N GLY A 18 3.15 -4.03 3.76
CA GLY A 18 4.05 -3.98 2.61
C GLY A 18 4.06 -2.63 1.93
N ILE A 19 5.19 -2.27 1.32
CA ILE A 19 5.30 -1.11 0.42
C ILE A 19 5.88 -1.61 -0.90
N LEU A 20 5.18 -1.34 -2.01
CA LEU A 20 5.58 -1.71 -3.36
C LEU A 20 5.69 -0.49 -4.26
N ILE A 21 6.79 -0.40 -4.99
CA ILE A 21 7.10 0.76 -5.83
C ILE A 21 7.51 0.26 -7.21
N CYS A 22 6.93 0.84 -8.26
CA CYS A 22 7.44 0.71 -9.62
C CYS A 22 7.24 2.02 -10.39
N GLY A 23 7.42 2.03 -11.71
CA GLY A 23 7.25 3.25 -12.51
C GLY A 23 5.89 3.92 -12.30
N THR A 24 4.80 3.14 -12.43
CA THR A 24 3.40 3.63 -12.29
C THR A 24 2.71 3.11 -11.02
N GLY A 25 3.26 2.10 -10.35
CA GLY A 25 2.62 1.40 -9.23
C GLY A 25 1.50 0.42 -9.65
N ILE A 26 0.90 0.60 -10.84
CA ILE A 26 -0.25 -0.17 -11.35
C ILE A 26 0.08 -1.67 -11.44
N GLY A 27 1.21 -2.03 -12.05
CA GLY A 27 1.58 -3.44 -12.20
C GLY A 27 1.78 -4.14 -10.85
N MET A 28 2.33 -3.43 -9.86
CA MET A 28 2.55 -3.96 -8.52
C MET A 28 1.23 -4.17 -7.78
N SER A 29 0.29 -3.22 -7.84
CA SER A 29 -1.03 -3.38 -7.22
C SER A 29 -1.84 -4.50 -7.87
N ILE A 30 -1.80 -4.64 -9.20
CA ILE A 30 -2.48 -5.72 -9.92
C ILE A 30 -1.92 -7.08 -9.51
N VAL A 31 -0.59 -7.25 -9.44
CA VAL A 31 0.02 -8.51 -9.06
C VAL A 31 -0.26 -8.85 -7.59
N ALA A 32 -0.10 -7.89 -6.69
CA ALA A 32 -0.29 -8.10 -5.26
C ALA A 32 -1.74 -8.49 -4.90
N ASN A 33 -2.73 -7.85 -5.52
CA ASN A 33 -4.15 -8.14 -5.26
C ASN A 33 -4.64 -9.50 -5.79
N ARG A 34 -3.82 -10.26 -6.54
CA ARG A 34 -4.18 -11.64 -6.93
C ARG A 34 -4.11 -12.63 -5.78
N TYR A 35 -3.43 -12.26 -4.70
CA TYR A 35 -3.24 -13.14 -3.55
C TYR A 35 -4.36 -12.91 -2.53
N LYS A 36 -4.93 -14.01 -2.04
CA LYS A 36 -5.90 -13.96 -0.95
C LYS A 36 -5.27 -13.27 0.26
N LYS A 37 -6.10 -12.57 1.05
CA LYS A 37 -5.71 -11.75 2.21
C LYS A 37 -4.92 -10.48 1.91
N ILE A 38 -4.54 -10.22 0.65
CA ILE A 38 -3.89 -8.96 0.27
C ILE A 38 -4.94 -7.93 -0.14
N ARG A 39 -4.73 -6.71 0.36
CA ARG A 39 -5.44 -5.50 -0.04
C ARG A 39 -4.38 -4.45 -0.34
N ALA A 40 -3.94 -4.41 -1.59
CA ALA A 40 -2.93 -3.51 -2.10
C ALA A 40 -3.56 -2.27 -2.72
N ALA A 41 -3.31 -1.08 -2.15
CA ALA A 41 -3.87 0.18 -2.60
C ALA A 41 -2.85 0.97 -3.42
N LEU A 42 -3.23 1.41 -4.63
CA LEU A 42 -2.42 2.34 -5.41
C LEU A 42 -2.72 3.77 -4.96
N CYS A 43 -1.77 4.42 -4.31
CA CYS A 43 -1.91 5.76 -3.76
C CYS A 43 -0.99 6.75 -4.49
N TYR A 44 -1.45 7.99 -4.62
CA TYR A 44 -0.72 9.10 -5.23
C TYR A 44 -0.87 10.41 -4.43
N SER A 45 -1.49 10.35 -3.26
CA SER A 45 -1.59 11.45 -2.30
C SER A 45 -1.75 10.89 -0.89
N THR A 46 -1.49 11.72 0.12
CA THR A 46 -1.66 11.38 1.54
C THR A 46 -3.11 11.03 1.87
N GLU A 47 -4.06 11.78 1.33
CA GLU A 47 -5.50 11.54 1.51
C GLU A 47 -5.91 10.14 1.03
N ILE A 48 -5.46 9.73 -0.16
CA ILE A 48 -5.74 8.40 -0.69
C ILE A 48 -5.07 7.31 0.16
N ALA A 49 -3.87 7.57 0.70
CA ALA A 49 -3.17 6.64 1.58
C ALA A 49 -3.90 6.45 2.92
N LYS A 50 -4.43 7.54 3.49
CA LYS A 50 -5.28 7.53 4.67
C LYS A 50 -6.52 6.67 4.42
N PHE A 51 -7.30 6.98 3.38
CA PHE A 51 -8.53 6.23 3.07
C PHE A 51 -8.28 4.76 2.69
N ALA A 52 -7.13 4.46 2.08
CA ALA A 52 -6.72 3.07 1.85
C ALA A 52 -6.60 2.29 3.16
N ARG A 53 -6.05 2.88 4.22
CA ARG A 53 -5.99 2.23 5.54
C ARG A 53 -7.30 2.31 6.29
N GLU A 54 -7.89 3.49 6.38
CA GLU A 54 -9.05 3.76 7.21
C GLU A 54 -10.27 2.97 6.77
N HIS A 55 -10.57 2.90 5.47
CA HIS A 55 -11.79 2.24 4.98
C HIS A 55 -11.55 0.84 4.44
N ASN A 56 -10.38 0.61 3.84
CA ASN A 56 -10.10 -0.65 3.16
C ASN A 56 -9.20 -1.57 3.97
N ASN A 57 -8.66 -1.10 5.10
CA ASN A 57 -7.64 -1.80 5.89
C ASN A 57 -6.54 -2.37 4.98
N ALA A 58 -6.09 -1.57 4.00
CA ALA A 58 -5.06 -1.97 3.07
C ALA A 58 -3.81 -2.40 3.84
N ASN A 59 -3.24 -3.55 3.49
CA ASN A 59 -2.01 -4.08 4.10
C ASN A 59 -0.80 -3.96 3.16
N ILE A 60 -1.01 -3.49 1.92
CA ILE A 60 0.07 -3.11 1.02
C ILE A 60 -0.20 -1.71 0.44
N LEU A 61 0.78 -0.83 0.53
CA LEU A 61 0.81 0.46 -0.15
C LEU A 61 1.57 0.32 -1.47
N CYS A 62 0.96 0.76 -2.58
CA CYS A 62 1.59 0.84 -3.88
C CYS A 62 1.65 2.30 -4.35
N PHE A 63 2.76 2.73 -4.95
CA PHE A 63 2.80 4.02 -5.66
C PHE A 63 3.79 4.02 -6.82
N GLY A 64 3.58 4.96 -7.76
CA GLY A 64 4.39 5.13 -8.95
C GLY A 64 5.51 6.14 -8.75
N ALA A 65 6.76 5.69 -8.76
CA ALA A 65 7.93 6.55 -8.58
C ALA A 65 8.10 7.64 -9.66
N ARG A 66 7.40 7.53 -10.81
CA ARG A 66 7.42 8.55 -11.87
C ARG A 66 6.39 9.67 -11.66
N TYR A 67 5.49 9.54 -10.70
CA TYR A 67 4.31 10.41 -10.56
C TYR A 67 4.28 11.18 -9.24
N ILE A 68 5.18 10.87 -8.30
CA ILE A 68 5.30 11.56 -7.03
C ILE A 68 6.76 11.88 -6.75
N THR A 69 6.99 12.98 -6.04
CA THR A 69 8.29 13.37 -5.52
C THR A 69 8.68 12.52 -4.31
N TYR A 70 9.96 12.58 -3.93
CA TYR A 70 10.45 11.89 -2.74
C TYR A 70 9.79 12.41 -1.45
N GLU A 71 9.53 13.71 -1.34
CA GLU A 71 8.86 14.28 -0.17
C GLU A 71 7.39 13.86 -0.08
N GLU A 72 6.66 13.84 -1.20
CA GLU A 72 5.30 13.29 -1.24
C GLU A 72 5.30 11.80 -0.87
N ALA A 73 6.26 11.01 -1.36
CA ALA A 73 6.38 9.60 -1.01
C ALA A 73 6.55 9.40 0.51
N LYS A 74 7.38 10.21 1.18
CA LYS A 74 7.53 10.15 2.65
C LYS A 74 6.21 10.42 3.35
N LEU A 75 5.49 11.46 2.93
CA LEU A 75 4.20 11.82 3.54
C LEU A 75 3.15 10.74 3.33
N ILE A 76 3.06 10.17 2.12
CA ILE A 76 2.16 9.07 1.77
C ILE A 76 2.45 7.83 2.63
N VAL A 77 3.73 7.45 2.73
CA VAL A 77 4.15 6.31 3.57
C VAL A 77 3.86 6.59 5.03
N HIS A 78 4.18 7.79 5.53
CA HIS A 78 3.93 8.17 6.91
C HIS A 78 2.43 8.09 7.24
N GLU A 79 1.57 8.66 6.41
CA GLU A 79 0.11 8.60 6.61
C GLU A 79 -0.36 7.15 6.63
N PHE A 80 -0.01 6.35 5.62
CA PHE A 80 -0.40 4.93 5.54
C PHE A 80 0.05 4.09 6.76
N LEU A 81 1.22 4.37 7.33
CA LEU A 81 1.71 3.62 8.49
C LEU A 81 1.02 4.03 9.79
N ASN A 82 0.54 5.27 9.90
CA ASN A 82 -0.03 5.82 11.12
C ASN A 82 -1.57 5.84 11.15
N THR A 83 -2.23 5.78 9.99
CA THR A 83 -3.69 5.67 9.93
C THR A 83 -4.13 4.28 10.40
N LYS A 84 -5.03 4.25 11.40
CA LYS A 84 -5.67 3.02 11.85
C LYS A 84 -6.88 2.69 10.99
N PHE A 85 -7.18 1.40 10.87
CA PHE A 85 -8.43 0.96 10.28
C PHE A 85 -9.62 1.40 11.15
N SER A 86 -10.68 1.88 10.51
CA SER A 86 -11.93 2.28 11.13
C SER A 86 -13.06 1.47 10.49
N ASP A 87 -13.73 0.64 11.27
CA ASP A 87 -14.91 -0.14 10.84
C ASP A 87 -16.20 0.71 10.76
N TYR A 88 -16.08 2.04 10.94
CA TYR A 88 -17.23 2.95 10.87
C TYR A 88 -17.47 3.40 9.41
N GLU A 89 -18.52 2.84 8.81
CA GLU A 89 -19.49 3.60 8.01
C GLU A 89 -20.57 4.17 8.93
#